data_AF-A0A7Y6ZVR8-F1
#
_entry.id   AF-A0A7Y6ZVR8-F1
#
_cell.length_a   1.000
_cell.length_b   1.000
_cell.length_c   1.000
_cell.angle_alpha   90.00
_cell.angle_beta   90.00
_cell.angle_gamma   90.00
#
_symmetry.space_group_name_H-M   'P 1'
#
loop_
_entity.id
_entity.type
_entity.pdbx_description
1 polymer ?
#
loop_
_entity_poly.entity_id
_entity_poly.type
_entity_poly.pdbx_seq_one_letter_code
_entity_poly.pdbx_strand_id
1 'polypeptide(L)'
;IRELKQWQTQHKQALKELFNDRVPEHFAEGFLAKATEDNAFLNEVQQNLNPDRNDQWHMQMEQRLSDMIQLHELSNRIEILSLTCKQSTCEIVGKAFEEGPWTTIYMSMIRRLLQAGDSLNMQKGKRVTYFDQEQEYFYSQLVFE
;
A
#
# COMPACT_ATOMS: atom_id res chain seq x y z
N ILE A 1 12.61 -17.83 -3.18
CA ILE A 1 11.35 -18.51 -2.79
C ILE A 1 11.18 -18.61 -1.26
N ARG A 2 12.10 -19.26 -0.51
CA ARG A 2 11.99 -19.37 0.97
C ARG A 2 11.96 -18.02 1.68
N GLU A 3 12.84 -17.10 1.29
CA GLU A 3 12.91 -15.75 1.85
C GLU A 3 11.61 -14.96 1.62
N LEU A 4 11.06 -14.97 0.40
CA LEU A 4 9.81 -14.27 0.08
C LEU A 4 8.64 -14.82 0.91
N LYS A 5 8.53 -16.16 1.05
CA LYS A 5 7.51 -16.77 1.91
C LYS A 5 7.64 -16.32 3.36
N GLN A 6 8.86 -16.31 3.89
CA GLN A 6 9.13 -15.85 5.25
C GLN A 6 8.75 -14.38 5.42
N TRP A 7 9.13 -13.53 4.47
CA TRP A 7 8.75 -12.12 4.45
C TRP A 7 7.22 -11.95 4.41
N GLN A 8 6.50 -12.69 3.56
CA GLN A 8 5.03 -12.63 3.49
C GLN A 8 4.38 -13.02 4.83
N THR A 9 4.89 -14.06 5.51
CA THR A 9 4.39 -14.44 6.84
C THR A 9 4.63 -13.33 7.87
N GLN A 10 5.83 -12.76 7.90
CA GLN A 10 6.19 -11.68 8.82
C GLN A 10 5.38 -10.41 8.53
N HIS A 11 5.23 -10.05 7.26
CA HIS A 11 4.51 -8.86 6.83
C HIS A 11 3.01 -8.94 7.14
N LYS A 12 2.38 -10.11 6.95
CA LYS A 12 0.99 -10.33 7.40
C LYS A 12 0.81 -10.14 8.90
N GLN A 13 1.78 -10.60 9.70
CA GLN A 13 1.74 -10.43 11.15
C GLN A 13 1.91 -8.95 11.52
N ALA A 14 2.84 -8.24 10.88
CA ALA A 14 3.03 -6.80 11.07
C ALA A 14 1.78 -6.00 10.67
N LEU A 15 1.12 -6.36 9.56
CA LEU A 15 -0.16 -5.76 9.18
C LEU A 15 -1.25 -5.99 10.21
N LYS A 16 -1.34 -7.21 10.77
CA LYS A 16 -2.31 -7.51 11.82
C LYS A 16 -2.07 -6.65 13.07
N GLU A 17 -0.82 -6.52 13.49
CA GLU A 17 -0.43 -5.67 14.62
C GLU A 17 -0.75 -4.20 14.33
N LEU A 18 -0.37 -3.70 13.15
CA LEU A 18 -0.67 -2.34 12.71
C LEU A 18 -2.18 -2.05 12.76
N PHE A 19 -3.01 -2.96 12.25
CA PHE A 19 -4.45 -2.76 12.20
C PHE A 19 -5.05 -2.79 13.61
N ASN A 20 -4.63 -3.71 14.46
CA ASN A 20 -5.08 -3.75 15.85
C ASN A 20 -4.70 -2.49 16.65
N ASP A 21 -3.53 -1.91 16.37
CA ASP A 21 -2.99 -0.78 17.12
C ASP A 21 -3.47 0.60 16.60
N ARG A 22 -3.75 0.71 15.30
CA ARG A 22 -3.96 2.00 14.61
C ARG A 22 -5.34 2.16 13.98
N VAL A 23 -6.13 1.10 13.89
CA VAL A 23 -7.49 1.11 13.34
C VAL A 23 -8.50 0.88 14.46
N PRO A 24 -9.66 1.57 14.47
CA PRO A 24 -10.71 1.34 15.46
C PRO A 24 -11.13 -0.14 15.55
N GLU A 25 -11.15 -0.63 16.79
CA GLU A 25 -11.32 -2.06 17.13
C GLU A 25 -12.55 -2.70 16.46
N HIS A 26 -13.66 -1.95 16.40
CA HIS A 26 -14.93 -2.47 15.91
C HIS A 26 -14.93 -2.85 14.41
N PHE A 27 -13.95 -2.40 13.62
CA PHE A 27 -13.81 -2.84 12.23
C PHE A 27 -12.39 -3.29 11.83
N ALA A 28 -11.41 -3.25 12.73
CA ALA A 28 -10.03 -3.63 12.44
C ALA A 28 -9.93 -5.04 11.84
N GLU A 29 -10.64 -6.03 12.39
CA GLU A 29 -10.64 -7.41 11.88
C GLU A 29 -11.24 -7.49 10.46
N GLY A 30 -12.39 -6.85 10.24
CA GLY A 30 -13.05 -6.84 8.94
C GLY A 30 -12.19 -6.14 7.87
N PHE A 31 -11.51 -5.06 8.26
CA PHE A 31 -10.63 -4.32 7.37
C PHE A 31 -9.37 -5.14 7.01
N LEU A 32 -8.75 -5.81 7.99
CA LEU A 32 -7.62 -6.71 7.75
C LEU A 32 -8.03 -7.89 6.86
N ALA A 33 -9.19 -8.51 7.14
CA ALA A 33 -9.71 -9.60 6.33
C ALA A 33 -9.89 -9.15 4.88
N LYS A 34 -10.51 -7.98 4.66
CA LYS A 34 -10.68 -7.44 3.31
C LYS A 34 -9.36 -7.06 2.67
N ALA A 35 -8.38 -6.51 3.39
CA ALA A 35 -7.06 -6.19 2.85
C ALA A 35 -6.29 -7.45 2.41
N THR A 36 -6.47 -8.57 3.11
CA THR A 36 -5.67 -9.80 2.92
C THR A 36 -6.32 -10.87 2.04
N GLU A 37 -7.66 -10.89 1.94
CA GLU A 37 -8.44 -11.75 1.04
C GLU A 37 -7.96 -11.60 -0.41
N ASP A 38 -7.82 -12.68 -1.19
CA ASP A 38 -7.45 -12.66 -2.62
C ASP A 38 -6.26 -11.75 -3.01
N ASN A 39 -5.36 -11.50 -2.07
CA ASN A 39 -4.26 -10.56 -2.24
C ASN A 39 -2.99 -11.30 -2.67
N ALA A 40 -2.71 -11.35 -3.98
CA ALA A 40 -1.57 -12.07 -4.54
C ALA A 40 -0.22 -11.63 -3.95
N PHE A 41 -0.05 -10.35 -3.61
CA PHE A 41 1.16 -9.84 -2.97
C PHE A 41 1.46 -10.51 -1.62
N LEU A 42 0.41 -10.82 -0.86
CA LEU A 42 0.51 -11.45 0.44
C LEU A 42 0.41 -12.98 0.38
N ASN A 43 -0.28 -13.53 -0.63
CA ASN A 43 -0.70 -14.92 -0.66
C ASN A 43 0.01 -15.77 -1.71
N GLU A 44 0.59 -15.16 -2.75
CA GLU A 44 1.21 -15.88 -3.85
C GLU A 44 2.72 -15.64 -3.90
N VAL A 45 3.48 -16.70 -4.19
CA VAL A 45 4.93 -16.61 -4.34
C VAL A 45 5.24 -16.43 -5.81
N GLN A 46 4.89 -15.27 -6.36
CA GLN A 46 5.28 -14.93 -7.72
C GLN A 46 6.69 -14.34 -7.67
N GLN A 47 7.70 -15.05 -8.18
CA GLN A 47 9.01 -14.43 -8.40
C GLN A 47 8.89 -13.50 -9.60
N ASN A 48 9.08 -12.20 -9.40
CA ASN A 48 9.39 -11.33 -10.51
C ASN A 48 10.66 -11.83 -11.19
N LEU A 49 10.57 -11.98 -12.52
CA LEU A 49 11.57 -12.60 -13.40
C LEU A 49 12.83 -11.74 -13.61
N ASN A 50 12.95 -10.60 -12.91
CA ASN A 50 14.10 -9.71 -13.06
C ASN A 50 14.84 -9.51 -11.71
N PRO A 51 15.72 -10.45 -11.33
CA PRO A 51 16.50 -10.39 -10.09
C PRO A 51 17.43 -9.16 -10.01
N ASP A 52 17.75 -8.50 -11.12
CA ASP A 52 18.59 -7.30 -11.15
C ASP A 52 17.87 -6.03 -10.67
N ARG A 53 16.53 -6.06 -10.51
CA ARG A 53 15.74 -4.94 -9.96
C ARG A 53 15.68 -4.94 -8.42
N ASN A 54 16.11 -5.98 -7.71
CA ASN A 54 15.37 -6.39 -6.51
C ASN A 54 15.72 -5.69 -5.17
N ASP A 55 16.99 -5.37 -4.89
CA ASP A 55 17.33 -4.89 -3.54
C ASP A 55 17.23 -3.37 -3.37
N GLN A 56 17.46 -2.60 -4.42
CA GLN A 56 17.39 -1.12 -4.31
C GLN A 56 16.03 -0.57 -4.75
N TRP A 57 15.34 -1.25 -5.66
CA TRP A 57 14.08 -0.72 -6.21
C TRP A 57 13.03 -0.50 -5.14
N HIS A 58 12.86 -1.44 -4.19
CA HIS A 58 11.82 -1.31 -3.18
C HIS A 58 12.07 -0.10 -2.28
N MET A 59 13.30 0.09 -1.78
CA MET A 59 13.67 1.27 -1.00
C MET A 59 13.52 2.57 -1.79
N GLN A 60 13.95 2.58 -3.07
CA GLN A 60 13.82 3.75 -3.94
C GLN A 60 12.35 4.09 -4.22
N MET A 61 11.51 3.07 -4.42
CA MET A 61 10.10 3.26 -4.69
C MET A 61 9.34 3.69 -3.43
N GLU A 62 9.66 3.13 -2.26
CA GLU A 62 9.15 3.61 -0.97
C GLU A 62 9.49 5.08 -0.75
N GLN A 63 10.75 5.47 -0.94
CA GLN A 63 11.15 6.88 -0.81
C GLN A 63 10.40 7.76 -1.80
N ARG A 64 10.35 7.35 -3.08
CA ARG A 64 9.68 8.12 -4.14
C ARG A 64 8.19 8.30 -3.87
N LEU A 65 7.48 7.25 -3.45
CA LEU A 65 6.06 7.32 -3.11
C LEU A 65 5.85 8.17 -1.86
N SER A 66 6.70 8.01 -0.84
CA SER A 66 6.69 8.86 0.37
C SER A 66 6.85 10.34 0.01
N ASP A 67 7.81 10.68 -0.84
CA ASP A 67 8.03 12.06 -1.31
C ASP A 67 6.81 12.59 -2.07
N MET A 68 6.23 11.79 -2.98
CA MET A 68 5.02 12.20 -3.71
C MET A 68 3.85 12.47 -2.78
N ILE A 69 3.70 11.69 -1.72
CA ILE A 69 2.65 11.87 -0.70
C ILE A 69 2.94 13.14 0.10
N GLN A 70 4.15 13.29 0.66
CA GLN A 70 4.52 14.40 1.54
C GLN A 70 4.46 15.75 0.82
N LEU A 71 4.87 15.79 -0.45
CA LEU A 71 4.86 17.00 -1.28
C LEU A 71 3.48 17.32 -1.87
N HIS A 72 2.47 16.48 -1.67
CA HIS A 72 1.11 16.78 -2.11
C HIS A 72 0.48 17.87 -1.24
N GLU A 73 -0.32 18.76 -1.83
CA GLU A 73 -1.00 19.86 -1.12
C GLU A 73 -2.02 19.40 -0.06
N LEU A 74 -2.38 18.10 -0.09
CA LEU A 74 -3.33 17.47 0.82
C LEU A 74 -2.62 16.55 1.83
N SER A 75 -1.29 16.54 1.87
CA SER A 75 -0.51 15.65 2.73
C SER A 75 -0.81 15.85 4.22
N ASN A 76 -1.13 17.08 4.61
CA ASN A 76 -1.53 17.43 5.97
C ASN A 76 -2.94 16.93 6.36
N ARG A 77 -3.69 16.36 5.41
CA ARG A 77 -5.05 15.82 5.64
C ARG A 77 -5.07 14.30 5.79
N ILE A 78 -3.90 13.67 5.71
CA ILE A 78 -3.75 12.23 5.84
C ILE A 78 -2.62 11.88 6.81
N GLU A 79 -2.67 10.66 7.32
CA GLU A 79 -1.60 10.02 8.07
C GLU A 79 -1.28 8.69 7.38
N ILE A 80 -0.04 8.54 6.88
CA ILE A 80 0.47 7.26 6.38
C ILE A 80 0.92 6.44 7.59
N LEU A 81 0.30 5.29 7.77
CA LEU A 81 0.61 4.34 8.83
C LEU A 81 1.69 3.34 8.40
N SER A 82 1.67 2.94 7.13
CA SER A 82 2.69 2.07 6.54
C SER A 82 2.79 2.31 5.04
N LEU A 83 4.01 2.21 4.51
CA LEU A 83 4.33 2.18 3.09
C LEU A 83 5.41 1.13 2.90
N THR A 84 5.06 0.03 2.25
CA THR A 84 5.97 -1.11 2.08
C THR A 84 5.96 -1.57 0.63
N CYS A 85 7.12 -1.62 0.01
CA CYS A 85 7.30 -2.18 -1.32
C CYS A 85 8.05 -3.50 -1.23
N LYS A 86 7.60 -4.49 -2.00
CA LYS A 86 8.37 -5.72 -2.24
C LYS A 86 8.10 -6.20 -3.66
N GLN A 87 9.16 -6.65 -4.33
CA GLN A 87 9.11 -7.09 -5.73
C GLN A 87 8.63 -5.98 -6.69
N SER A 88 7.39 -6.02 -7.17
CA SER A 88 6.79 -4.96 -8.00
C SER A 88 5.48 -4.44 -7.43
N THR A 89 5.26 -4.60 -6.13
CA THR A 89 4.05 -4.10 -5.48
C THR A 89 4.43 -3.23 -4.31
N CYS A 90 3.76 -2.09 -4.19
CA CYS A 90 3.81 -1.21 -3.04
C CYS A 90 2.44 -1.19 -2.37
N GLU A 91 2.43 -1.46 -1.08
CA GLU A 91 1.26 -1.44 -0.20
C GLU A 91 1.30 -0.19 0.67
N ILE A 92 0.16 0.50 0.74
CA ILE A 92 0.01 1.75 1.47
C ILE A 92 -1.18 1.61 2.40
N VAL A 93 -0.95 1.85 3.70
CA VAL A 93 -1.97 1.85 4.74
C VAL A 93 -1.97 3.22 5.40
N GLY A 94 -3.14 3.79 5.61
CA GLY A 94 -3.25 5.09 6.25
C GLY A 94 -4.67 5.45 6.63
N LYS A 95 -4.81 6.69 7.09
CA LYS A 95 -6.11 7.32 7.30
C LYS A 95 -6.13 8.75 6.77
N ALA A 96 -7.28 9.23 6.34
CA ALA A 96 -7.55 10.62 6.07
C ALA A 96 -8.49 11.17 7.14
N PHE A 97 -8.29 12.44 7.52
CA PHE A 97 -9.10 13.10 8.55
C PHE A 97 -10.49 13.53 8.04
N GLU A 98 -10.75 13.35 6.76
CA GLU A 98 -12.01 13.58 6.05
C GLU A 98 -12.05 12.67 4.81
N GLU A 99 -13.22 12.52 4.17
CA GLU A 99 -13.36 11.70 2.95
C GLU A 99 -12.70 12.36 1.74
N GLY A 100 -11.87 11.61 1.00
CA GLY A 100 -11.43 11.99 -0.35
C GLY A 100 -9.99 12.49 -0.54
N PRO A 101 -9.27 13.07 0.46
CA PRO A 101 -7.87 13.44 0.30
C PRO A 101 -7.00 12.29 -0.19
N TRP A 102 -7.18 11.08 0.35
CA TRP A 102 -6.40 9.92 -0.08
C TRP A 102 -6.64 9.58 -1.54
N THR A 103 -7.89 9.52 -1.99
CA THR A 103 -8.21 9.24 -3.39
C THR A 103 -7.60 10.28 -4.33
N THR A 104 -7.59 11.56 -3.93
CA THR A 104 -6.95 12.63 -4.71
C THR A 104 -5.44 12.44 -4.81
N ILE A 105 -4.77 12.18 -3.67
CA ILE A 105 -3.32 11.92 -3.61
C ILE A 105 -2.97 10.67 -4.44
N TYR A 106 -3.73 9.58 -4.28
CA TYR A 106 -3.51 8.32 -4.97
C TYR A 106 -3.59 8.48 -6.50
N MET A 107 -4.58 9.20 -7.01
CA MET A 107 -4.71 9.48 -8.44
C MET A 107 -3.60 10.42 -8.96
N SER A 108 -3.18 11.39 -8.14
CA SER A 108 -2.04 12.27 -8.44
C SER A 108 -0.73 11.48 -8.55
N MET A 109 -0.50 10.52 -7.64
CA MET A 109 0.65 9.61 -7.71
C MET A 109 0.63 8.77 -8.98
N ILE A 110 -0.48 8.11 -9.30
CA ILE A 110 -0.61 7.29 -10.53
C ILE A 110 -0.27 8.14 -11.76
N ARG A 111 -0.82 9.35 -11.86
CA ARG A 111 -0.55 10.24 -12.98
C ARG A 111 0.94 10.57 -13.10
N ARG A 112 1.60 10.89 -11.99
CA ARG A 112 3.04 11.21 -11.96
C ARG A 112 3.92 10.00 -12.31
N LEU A 113 3.55 8.81 -11.84
CA LEU A 113 4.25 7.56 -12.17
C LEU A 113 4.16 7.27 -13.68
N LEU A 114 2.96 7.33 -14.25
CA LEU A 114 2.76 7.13 -15.69
C LEU A 114 3.51 8.17 -16.55
N GLN A 115 3.52 9.44 -16.13
CA GLN A 115 4.27 10.50 -16.81
C GLN A 115 5.79 10.29 -16.76
N ALA A 116 6.30 9.65 -15.71
CA ALA A 116 7.69 9.29 -15.56
C ALA A 116 8.08 8.01 -16.32
N GLY A 117 7.11 7.34 -16.96
CA GLY A 117 7.33 6.12 -17.75
C GLY A 117 7.20 4.82 -16.97
N ASP A 118 6.70 4.85 -15.72
CA ASP A 118 6.39 3.61 -15.00
C ASP A 118 5.19 2.89 -15.63
N SER A 119 5.22 1.56 -15.66
CA SER A 119 4.08 0.73 -16.05
C SER A 119 3.35 0.25 -14.80
N LEU A 120 2.03 0.50 -14.73
CA LEU A 120 1.18 0.12 -13.60
C LEU A 120 0.07 -0.82 -14.05
N ASN A 121 -0.09 -1.94 -13.35
CA ASN A 121 -1.25 -2.80 -13.47
C ASN A 121 -2.37 -2.37 -12.51
N MET A 122 -3.22 -1.48 -13.02
CA MET A 122 -4.36 -0.94 -12.27
C MET A 122 -5.44 -1.98 -11.91
N GLN A 123 -5.46 -3.13 -12.59
CA GLN A 123 -6.45 -4.19 -12.35
C GLN A 123 -6.03 -5.15 -11.23
N LYS A 124 -4.72 -5.31 -11.01
CA LYS A 124 -4.16 -6.16 -9.95
C LYS A 124 -4.02 -5.45 -8.61
N GLY A 125 -4.06 -4.11 -8.60
CA GLY A 125 -3.99 -3.33 -7.37
C GLY A 125 -5.24 -3.51 -6.51
N LYS A 126 -5.05 -3.92 -5.25
CA LYS A 126 -6.13 -3.98 -4.27
C LYS A 126 -6.34 -2.65 -3.57
N ARG A 127 -7.61 -2.25 -3.39
CA ARG A 127 -8.02 -1.10 -2.60
C ARG A 127 -9.15 -1.49 -1.66
N VAL A 128 -9.05 -1.07 -0.40
CA VAL A 128 -10.08 -1.27 0.62
C VAL A 128 -10.18 0.03 1.41
N THR A 129 -11.40 0.50 1.63
CA THR A 129 -11.68 1.73 2.38
C THR A 129 -12.79 1.47 3.39
N TYR A 130 -12.59 1.95 4.62
CA TYR A 130 -13.58 1.97 5.70
C TYR A 130 -13.75 3.41 6.17
N PHE A 131 -14.92 3.71 6.71
CA PHE A 131 -15.22 5.03 7.27
C PHE A 131 -15.63 4.90 8.73
N ASP A 132 -15.07 5.75 9.57
CA ASP A 132 -15.44 5.85 10.98
C ASP A 132 -15.25 7.27 11.49
N GLN A 133 -16.28 7.82 12.14
CA GLN A 133 -16.26 9.18 12.71
C GLN A 133 -15.62 10.24 11.79
N GLU A 134 -16.10 10.30 10.53
CA GLU A 134 -15.61 11.21 9.47
C GLU A 134 -14.20 10.94 8.96
N GLN A 135 -13.49 9.94 9.50
CA GLN A 135 -12.18 9.52 9.02
C GLN A 135 -12.30 8.41 7.98
N GLU A 136 -11.51 8.51 6.92
CA GLU A 136 -11.34 7.45 5.93
C GLU A 136 -10.13 6.60 6.33
N TYR A 137 -10.29 5.29 6.51
CA TYR A 137 -9.18 4.35 6.67
C TYR A 137 -8.98 3.61 5.37
N PHE A 138 -7.75 3.59 4.85
CA PHE A 138 -7.46 3.06 3.53
C PHE A 138 -6.31 2.06 3.53
N TYR A 139 -6.48 1.06 2.68
CA TYR A 139 -5.47 0.13 2.23
C TYR A 139 -5.43 0.23 0.70
N SER A 140 -4.26 0.40 0.11
CA SER A 140 -4.12 0.57 -1.34
C SER A 140 -2.83 -0.07 -1.85
N GLN A 141 -2.89 -0.62 -3.06
CA GLN A 141 -1.74 -1.22 -3.73
C GLN A 141 -1.47 -0.58 -5.08
N LEU A 142 -0.20 -0.29 -5.34
CA LEU A 142 0.34 -0.01 -6.66
C LEU A 142 1.12 -1.23 -7.14
N VAL A 143 0.71 -1.81 -8.26
CA VAL A 143 1.37 -2.98 -8.88
C VAL A 143 2.06 -2.52 -10.16
N PHE A 144 3.36 -2.77 -10.27
CA PHE A 144 4.23 -2.36 -11.35
C PHE A 144 4.55 -3.52 -12.30
N GLU A 145 4.75 -3.21 -13.58
CA GLU A 145 5.13 -4.16 -14.65
C GLU A 145 6.53 -3.86 -15.25
#